data_AF-A0A511V704-F1
#
_entry.id   AF-A0A511V704-F1
#
_cell.length_a   1.000
_cell.length_b   1.000
_cell.length_c   1.000
_cell.angle_alpha   90.00
_cell.angle_beta   90.00
_cell.angle_gamma   90.00
#
_symmetry.space_group_name_H-M   'P 1'
#
loop_
_entity.id
_entity.type
_entity.pdbx_description
1 polymer ?
#
loop_
_entity_poly.entity_id
_entity_poly.type
_entity_poly.pdbx_seq_one_letter_code
_entity_poly.pdbx_strand_id
1 'polypeptide(L)'
;MKKKTEEMTIIALLASLIAVTGAFKIPLGIPGAEFQLSAPIAVAIAAVFGFRRYIIAGVLASAVMLLLGVHNLLNVEISMVFRLVAGGIVALFGTSIPVLALAGPVGSAAARWVLSLTLGVSTVPLLLAALPGMVFTAITVWPLVKVMRRAKGGAVAYVKRASL
;
A
#
# COMPACT_ATOMS: atom_id res chain seq x y z
N MET A 1 27.08 -11.26 -3.98
CA MET A 1 26.58 -10.11 -4.77
C MET A 1 25.19 -10.34 -5.39
N LYS A 2 24.91 -11.44 -6.11
CA LYS A 2 23.63 -11.68 -6.82
C LYS A 2 22.35 -11.45 -5.97
N LYS A 3 22.30 -11.95 -4.72
CA LYS A 3 21.14 -11.78 -3.83
C LYS A 3 20.85 -10.33 -3.42
N LYS A 4 21.89 -9.48 -3.31
CA LYS A 4 21.73 -8.07 -2.89
C LYS A 4 21.17 -7.23 -4.04
N THR A 5 21.65 -7.46 -5.25
CA THR A 5 21.11 -6.83 -6.48
C THR A 5 19.66 -7.23 -6.71
N GLU A 6 19.34 -8.52 -6.55
CA GLU A 6 17.96 -9.01 -6.66
C GLU A 6 17.01 -8.32 -5.66
N GLU A 7 17.44 -8.18 -4.39
CA GLU A 7 16.63 -7.50 -3.37
C GLU A 7 16.40 -6.02 -3.70
N MET A 8 17.43 -5.32 -4.19
CA MET A 8 17.31 -3.93 -4.65
C MET A 8 16.33 -3.81 -5.82
N THR A 9 16.44 -4.69 -6.82
CA THR A 9 15.53 -4.68 -7.98
C THR A 9 14.09 -4.95 -7.57
N ILE A 10 13.84 -5.89 -6.67
CA ILE A 10 12.49 -6.15 -6.13
C ILE A 10 11.95 -4.90 -5.43
N ILE A 11 12.74 -4.28 -4.56
CA ILE A 11 12.31 -3.07 -3.85
C ILE A 11 12.01 -1.94 -4.83
N ALA A 12 12.84 -1.73 -5.85
CA ALA A 12 12.63 -0.70 -6.88
C ALA A 12 11.36 -0.96 -7.69
N LEU A 13 11.11 -2.22 -8.08
CA LEU A 13 9.88 -2.62 -8.79
C LEU A 13 8.63 -2.43 -7.94
N LEU A 14 8.69 -2.78 -6.65
CA LEU A 14 7.59 -2.56 -5.72
C LEU A 14 7.35 -1.06 -5.50
N ALA A 15 8.43 -0.26 -5.41
CA ALA A 15 8.32 1.18 -5.25
C ALA A 15 7.68 1.83 -6.48
N SER A 16 8.08 1.43 -7.69
CA SER A 16 7.47 1.95 -8.93
C SER A 16 6.00 1.54 -9.04
N LEU A 17 5.66 0.30 -8.70
CA LEU A 17 4.26 -0.14 -8.69
C LEU A 17 3.40 0.65 -7.69
N ILE A 18 3.90 0.86 -6.46
CA ILE A 18 3.21 1.67 -5.45
C ILE A 18 3.07 3.12 -5.92
N ALA A 19 4.13 3.69 -6.53
CA ALA A 19 4.12 5.05 -7.02
C ALA A 19 3.10 5.24 -8.13
N VAL A 20 3.16 4.42 -9.19
CA VAL A 20 2.24 4.50 -10.34
C VAL A 20 0.79 4.34 -9.88
N THR A 21 0.51 3.33 -9.06
CA THR A 21 -0.86 3.09 -8.58
C THR A 21 -1.33 4.10 -7.53
N GLY A 22 -0.41 4.71 -6.78
CA GLY A 22 -0.70 5.79 -5.85
C GLY A 22 -0.90 7.15 -6.50
N ALA A 23 -0.48 7.33 -7.75
CA ALA A 23 -0.79 8.50 -8.56
C ALA A 23 -2.25 8.50 -9.01
N PHE A 24 -2.85 7.33 -9.22
CA PHE A 24 -4.27 7.20 -9.53
C PHE A 24 -5.10 7.30 -8.25
N LYS A 25 -5.76 8.45 -8.10
CA LYS A 25 -6.69 8.72 -7.01
C LYS A 25 -8.03 9.10 -7.58
N ILE A 26 -9.10 8.60 -6.97
CA ILE A 26 -10.46 8.98 -7.34
C ILE A 26 -10.83 10.20 -6.47
N PRO A 27 -11.04 11.39 -7.05
CA PRO A 27 -11.36 12.58 -6.29
C PRO A 27 -12.78 12.46 -5.73
N LEU A 28 -12.90 12.63 -4.41
CA LEU A 28 -14.18 12.60 -3.67
C LEU A 28 -14.60 14.00 -3.19
N GLY A 29 -13.98 15.06 -3.71
CA GLY A 29 -14.33 16.46 -3.44
C GLY A 29 -13.80 17.03 -2.11
N ILE A 30 -13.20 16.21 -1.23
CA ILE A 30 -12.59 16.66 0.04
C ILE A 30 -11.08 16.38 0.00
N PRO A 31 -10.22 17.39 0.26
CA PRO A 31 -8.77 17.21 0.33
C PRO A 31 -8.39 16.10 1.33
N GLY A 32 -7.65 15.09 0.86
CA GLY A 32 -7.21 13.95 1.68
C GLY A 32 -8.25 12.85 1.91
N ALA A 33 -9.50 13.02 1.46
CA ALA A 33 -10.49 11.94 1.42
C ALA A 33 -10.37 11.05 0.16
N GLU A 34 -9.44 11.39 -0.74
CA GLU A 34 -9.23 10.71 -2.00
C GLU A 34 -8.95 9.22 -1.77
N PHE A 35 -9.61 8.37 -2.56
CA PHE A 35 -9.33 6.96 -2.53
C PHE A 35 -8.07 6.68 -3.35
N GLN A 36 -7.03 6.16 -2.69
CA GLN A 36 -5.79 5.76 -3.33
C GLN A 36 -5.88 4.30 -3.76
N LEU A 37 -5.77 4.04 -5.07
CA LEU A 37 -5.78 2.67 -5.62
C LEU A 37 -4.57 1.84 -5.15
N SER A 38 -3.53 2.49 -4.63
CA SER A 38 -2.38 1.82 -4.02
C SER A 38 -2.71 1.06 -2.73
N ALA A 39 -3.83 1.33 -2.05
CA ALA A 39 -4.17 0.70 -0.77
C ALA A 39 -4.28 -0.85 -0.82
N PRO A 40 -5.09 -1.47 -1.72
CA PRO A 40 -5.13 -2.93 -1.83
C PRO A 40 -3.80 -3.53 -2.29
N ILE A 41 -3.07 -2.82 -3.15
CA ILE A 41 -1.74 -3.23 -3.63
C ILE A 41 -0.74 -3.24 -2.48
N ALA A 42 -0.74 -2.21 -1.66
CA ALA A 42 0.10 -2.07 -0.50
C ALA A 42 -0.09 -3.24 0.49
N VAL A 43 -1.34 -3.57 0.83
CA VAL A 43 -1.65 -4.72 1.71
C VAL A 43 -1.19 -6.03 1.06
N ALA A 44 -1.40 -6.21 -0.25
CA ALA A 44 -0.95 -7.39 -0.96
C ALA A 44 0.58 -7.52 -1.00
N ILE A 45 1.31 -6.41 -1.20
CA ILE A 45 2.77 -6.38 -1.17
C ILE A 45 3.27 -6.75 0.22
N ALA A 46 2.70 -6.18 1.29
CA ALA A 46 3.04 -6.52 2.66
C ALA A 46 2.86 -8.02 2.93
N ALA A 47 1.77 -8.61 2.42
CA ALA A 47 1.45 -10.02 2.60
C ALA A 47 2.35 -10.97 1.80
N VAL A 48 2.81 -10.57 0.60
CA VAL A 48 3.53 -11.46 -0.33
C VAL A 48 5.05 -11.29 -0.27
N PHE A 49 5.50 -10.05 -0.13
CA PHE A 49 6.93 -9.69 -0.14
C PHE A 49 7.47 -9.36 1.25
N GLY A 50 6.59 -9.23 2.25
CA GLY A 50 6.94 -8.98 3.65
C GLY A 50 7.01 -7.50 4.00
N PHE A 51 6.83 -7.21 5.28
CA PHE A 51 6.71 -5.85 5.82
C PHE A 51 7.95 -4.97 5.56
N ARG A 52 9.16 -5.51 5.71
CA ARG A 52 10.41 -4.75 5.51
C ARG A 52 10.52 -4.20 4.08
N ARG A 53 10.28 -5.05 3.06
CA ARG A 53 10.34 -4.64 1.65
C ARG A 53 9.23 -3.66 1.31
N TYR A 54 8.04 -3.90 1.86
CA TYR A 54 6.89 -3.02 1.72
C TYR A 54 7.15 -1.61 2.27
N ILE A 55 7.69 -1.46 3.48
CA ILE A 55 7.99 -0.15 4.06
C ILE A 55 9.05 0.60 3.25
N ILE A 56 10.16 -0.06 2.90
CA ILE A 56 11.22 0.59 2.11
C ILE A 56 10.69 1.04 0.75
N ALA A 57 9.99 0.16 0.03
CA ALA A 57 9.37 0.50 -1.24
C ALA A 57 8.33 1.63 -1.10
N GLY A 58 7.56 1.62 -0.02
CA GLY A 58 6.57 2.63 0.28
C GLY A 58 7.16 4.01 0.56
N VAL A 59 8.24 4.09 1.34
CA VAL A 59 8.96 5.34 1.62
C VAL A 59 9.56 5.90 0.33
N LEU A 60 10.21 5.06 -0.48
CA LEU A 60 10.75 5.46 -1.77
C LEU A 60 9.65 5.99 -2.71
N ALA A 61 8.52 5.29 -2.80
CA ALA A 61 7.40 5.70 -3.63
C ALA A 61 6.83 7.06 -3.18
N SER A 62 6.66 7.28 -1.88
CA SER A 62 6.17 8.55 -1.35
C SER A 62 7.17 9.69 -1.57
N ALA A 63 8.48 9.44 -1.43
CA ALA A 63 9.51 10.43 -1.72
C ALA A 63 9.50 10.83 -3.20
N VAL A 64 9.43 9.85 -4.11
CA VAL A 64 9.36 10.12 -5.56
C VAL A 64 8.08 10.89 -5.92
N MET A 65 6.93 10.49 -5.39
CA MET A 65 5.64 11.16 -5.67
C MET A 65 5.60 12.59 -5.12
N LEU A 66 6.27 12.86 -3.99
CA LEU A 66 6.43 14.20 -3.44
C LEU A 66 7.36 15.06 -4.31
N LEU A 67 8.51 14.51 -4.73
CA LEU A 67 9.47 15.21 -5.59
C LEU A 67 8.90 15.54 -6.97
N LEU A 68 8.06 14.66 -7.52
CA LEU A 68 7.36 14.89 -8.79
C LEU A 68 6.20 15.89 -8.66
N GLY A 69 5.86 16.37 -7.46
CA GLY A 69 4.76 17.29 -7.23
C GLY A 69 3.37 16.67 -7.36
N VAL A 70 3.26 15.35 -7.55
CA VAL A 70 1.99 14.63 -7.66
C VAL A 70 1.31 14.49 -6.29
N HIS A 71 2.10 14.32 -5.23
CA HIS A 71 1.62 14.25 -3.85
C HIS A 71 2.06 15.48 -3.06
N ASN A 72 1.23 15.88 -2.09
CA ASN A 72 1.54 16.91 -1.09
C ASN A 72 1.86 16.24 0.26
N LEU A 73 2.18 17.04 1.28
CA LEU A 73 2.54 16.50 2.60
C LEU A 73 1.40 15.70 3.25
N LEU A 74 0.14 16.12 3.10
CA LEU A 74 -1.02 15.40 3.64
C LEU A 74 -1.19 14.03 2.98
N ASN A 75 -0.95 13.95 1.67
CA ASN A 75 -0.98 12.69 0.92
C ASN A 75 0.11 11.72 1.40
N VAL A 76 1.31 12.25 1.67
CA VAL A 76 2.42 11.47 2.22
C VAL A 76 2.09 10.98 3.63
N GLU A 77 1.56 11.84 4.49
CA GLU A 77 1.11 11.50 5.85
C GLU A 77 0.11 10.33 5.85
N ILE A 78 -0.99 10.46 5.10
CA ILE A 78 -2.01 9.40 4.97
C ILE A 78 -1.37 8.09 4.52
N SER A 79 -0.50 8.16 3.50
CA SER A 79 0.15 6.99 2.95
C SER A 79 1.11 6.32 3.93
N MET A 80 1.77 7.09 4.80
CA MET A 80 2.69 6.57 5.82
C MET A 80 1.94 5.96 7.00
N VAL A 81 0.87 6.60 7.48
CA VAL A 81 0.02 6.04 8.54
C VAL A 81 -0.62 4.73 8.07
N PHE A 82 -1.17 4.72 6.84
CA PHE A 82 -1.72 3.50 6.25
C PHE A 82 -0.69 2.38 6.22
N ARG A 83 0.56 2.66 5.81
CA ARG A 83 1.63 1.67 5.75
C ARG A 83 1.98 1.07 7.10
N LEU A 84 2.09 1.90 8.13
CA LEU A 84 2.41 1.44 9.48
C LEU A 84 1.28 0.59 10.06
N VAL A 85 0.04 1.04 9.92
CA VAL A 85 -1.12 0.35 10.50
C VAL A 85 -1.50 -0.89 9.70
N ALA A 86 -1.79 -0.77 8.41
CA ALA A 86 -2.20 -1.90 7.58
C ALA A 86 -1.06 -2.92 7.42
N GLY A 87 0.15 -2.44 7.13
CA GLY A 87 1.32 -3.31 7.04
C GLY A 87 1.67 -3.96 8.38
N GLY A 88 1.53 -3.23 9.49
CA GLY A 88 1.73 -3.75 10.84
C GLY A 88 0.72 -4.85 11.19
N ILE A 89 -0.55 -4.66 10.87
CA ILE A 89 -1.59 -5.68 11.04
C ILE A 89 -1.24 -6.96 10.28
N VAL A 90 -0.84 -6.84 9.00
CA VAL A 90 -0.43 -8.02 8.20
C VAL A 90 0.83 -8.66 8.75
N ALA A 91 1.77 -7.88 9.28
CA ALA A 91 3.01 -8.38 9.86
C ALA A 91 2.77 -9.16 11.16
N LEU A 92 1.85 -8.69 12.01
CA LEU A 92 1.58 -9.25 13.34
C LEU A 92 0.57 -10.40 13.31
N PHE A 93 -0.52 -10.27 12.55
CA PHE A 93 -1.63 -11.22 12.50
C PHE A 93 -1.56 -12.19 11.31
N GLY A 94 -0.55 -12.03 10.44
CA GLY A 94 -0.29 -12.91 9.31
C GLY A 94 -1.12 -12.60 8.06
N THR A 95 -1.30 -13.61 7.21
CA THR A 95 -1.87 -13.44 5.84
C THR A 95 -3.19 -14.19 5.64
N SER A 96 -3.94 -14.39 6.71
CA SER A 96 -5.29 -14.95 6.63
C SER A 96 -6.25 -14.00 5.91
N ILE A 97 -7.25 -14.54 5.23
CA ILE A 97 -8.21 -13.74 4.44
C ILE A 97 -8.89 -12.64 5.27
N PRO A 98 -9.36 -12.90 6.51
CA PRO A 98 -9.97 -11.86 7.34
C PRO A 98 -8.99 -10.74 7.70
N VAL A 99 -7.73 -11.08 8.02
CA VAL A 99 -6.70 -10.10 8.36
C VAL A 99 -6.42 -9.18 7.17
N LEU A 100 -6.29 -9.74 5.97
CA LEU A 100 -6.06 -8.96 4.75
C LEU A 100 -7.24 -8.06 4.40
N ALA A 101 -8.47 -8.58 4.55
CA ALA A 101 -9.69 -7.82 4.29
C ALA A 101 -9.89 -6.65 5.27
N LEU A 102 -9.45 -6.81 6.53
CA LEU A 102 -9.57 -5.79 7.57
C LEU A 102 -8.39 -4.81 7.62
N ALA A 103 -7.17 -5.24 7.24
CA ALA A 103 -5.98 -4.40 7.29
C ALA A 103 -6.15 -3.10 6.47
N GLY A 104 -6.76 -3.19 5.29
CA GLY A 104 -7.04 -2.03 4.44
C GLY A 104 -8.00 -1.02 5.06
N PRO A 105 -9.22 -1.43 5.44
CA PRO A 105 -10.17 -0.58 6.16
C PRO A 105 -9.60 0.03 7.45
N VAL A 106 -8.94 -0.76 8.29
CA VAL A 106 -8.37 -0.28 9.56
C VAL A 106 -7.24 0.72 9.32
N GLY A 107 -6.32 0.43 8.39
CA GLY A 107 -5.27 1.37 8.01
C GLY A 107 -5.81 2.65 7.40
N SER A 108 -6.89 2.57 6.61
CA SER A 108 -7.55 3.74 6.05
C SER A 108 -8.19 4.57 7.15
N ALA A 109 -8.96 3.96 8.05
CA ALA A 109 -9.60 4.65 9.15
C ALA A 109 -8.59 5.37 10.05
N ALA A 110 -7.50 4.69 10.41
CA ALA A 110 -6.42 5.28 11.19
C ALA A 110 -5.78 6.48 10.47
N ALA A 111 -5.52 6.37 9.15
CA ALA A 111 -4.97 7.47 8.37
C ALA A 111 -5.92 8.68 8.29
N ARG A 112 -7.24 8.45 8.23
CA ARG A 112 -8.24 9.55 8.21
C ARG A 112 -8.41 10.19 9.58
N TRP A 113 -8.23 9.41 10.65
CA TRP A 113 -8.20 9.93 12.01
C TRP A 113 -6.95 10.79 12.27
N VAL A 114 -5.77 10.36 11.81
CA VAL A 114 -4.57 11.20 11.92
C VAL A 114 -4.72 12.47 11.08
N LEU A 115 -5.24 12.36 9.86
CA LEU A 115 -5.51 13.52 9.01
C LEU A 115 -6.49 14.52 9.66
N SER A 116 -7.52 14.03 10.37
CA SER A 116 -8.49 14.90 11.03
C SER A 116 -7.85 15.73 12.15
N LEU A 117 -6.89 15.15 12.88
CA LEU A 117 -6.09 15.86 13.87
C LEU A 117 -5.21 16.94 13.22
N THR A 118 -4.57 16.63 12.08
CA THR A 118 -3.72 17.56 11.35
C THR A 118 -4.50 18.73 10.74
N LEU A 119 -5.72 18.48 10.25
CA LEU A 119 -6.59 19.50 9.66
C LEU A 119 -7.50 20.24 10.67
N GLY A 120 -7.62 19.75 11.91
CA GLY A 120 -8.53 20.30 12.90
C GLY A 120 -10.02 20.13 12.55
N VAL A 121 -10.37 19.16 11.71
CA VAL A 121 -11.75 18.92 11.24
C VAL A 121 -12.34 17.66 11.86
N SER A 122 -13.66 17.50 11.78
CA SER A 122 -14.31 16.27 12.24
C SER A 122 -13.84 15.05 11.43
N THR A 123 -13.61 13.93 12.12
CA THR A 123 -13.20 12.66 11.50
C THR A 123 -14.34 12.01 10.71
N VAL A 124 -15.59 12.28 11.07
CA VAL A 124 -16.77 11.61 10.50
C VAL A 124 -16.91 11.87 8.99
N PRO A 125 -16.85 13.12 8.49
CA PRO A 125 -16.88 13.40 7.05
C PRO A 125 -15.76 12.70 6.26
N LEU A 126 -14.55 12.67 6.81
CA LEU A 126 -13.38 12.04 6.18
C LEU A 126 -13.53 10.52 6.09
N LEU A 127 -14.06 9.90 7.15
CA LEU A 127 -14.35 8.46 7.16
C LEU A 127 -15.46 8.12 6.16
N LEU A 128 -16.58 8.86 6.18
CA LEU A 128 -17.71 8.62 5.29
C LEU A 128 -17.31 8.72 3.82
N ALA A 129 -16.54 9.75 3.45
CA ALA A 129 -16.04 9.89 2.09
C ALA A 129 -15.08 8.76 1.68
N ALA A 130 -14.34 8.18 2.62
CA ALA A 130 -13.40 7.08 2.36
C ALA A 130 -14.04 5.68 2.39
N LEU A 131 -15.30 5.53 2.84
CA LEU A 131 -15.98 4.24 2.96
C LEU A 131 -16.00 3.43 1.66
N PRO A 132 -16.34 3.99 0.48
CA PRO A 132 -16.35 3.23 -0.77
C PRO A 132 -14.98 2.62 -1.08
N GLY A 133 -13.91 3.37 -0.78
CA GLY A 133 -12.54 2.92 -0.93
C GLY A 133 -12.15 1.80 0.02
N MET A 134 -12.63 1.83 1.26
CA MET A 134 -12.40 0.76 2.25
C MET A 134 -13.05 -0.55 1.80
N VAL A 135 -14.30 -0.48 1.32
CA VAL A 135 -15.02 -1.64 0.78
C VAL A 135 -14.29 -2.20 -0.45
N PHE A 136 -13.90 -1.33 -1.38
CA PHE A 136 -13.13 -1.75 -2.54
C PHE A 136 -11.83 -2.45 -2.15
N THR A 137 -11.09 -1.90 -1.19
CA THR A 137 -9.83 -2.48 -0.70
C THR A 137 -10.06 -3.86 -0.09
N ALA A 138 -11.09 -4.02 0.75
CA ALA A 138 -11.41 -5.28 1.40
C ALA A 138 -11.76 -6.40 0.40
N ILE A 139 -12.46 -6.07 -0.69
CA ILE A 139 -12.86 -7.04 -1.72
C ILE A 139 -11.68 -7.37 -2.64
N THR A 140 -10.90 -6.37 -3.04
CA THR A 140 -9.87 -6.51 -4.09
C THR A 140 -8.55 -7.07 -3.59
N VAL A 141 -8.27 -7.02 -2.28
CA VAL A 141 -7.00 -7.49 -1.72
C VAL A 141 -6.75 -8.99 -1.97
N TRP A 142 -7.78 -9.83 -1.88
CA TRP A 142 -7.61 -11.28 -2.01
C TRP A 142 -7.24 -11.72 -3.43
N PRO A 143 -7.94 -11.29 -4.50
CA PRO A 143 -7.52 -11.55 -5.87
C PRO A 143 -6.09 -11.06 -6.14
N LEU A 144 -5.77 -9.88 -5.61
CA LEU A 144 -4.48 -9.25 -5.83
C LEU A 144 -3.32 -10.03 -5.18
N VAL A 145 -3.51 -10.49 -3.94
CA VAL A 145 -2.55 -11.38 -3.26
C VAL A 145 -2.34 -12.66 -4.06
N LYS A 146 -3.39 -13.25 -4.64
CA LYS A 146 -3.27 -14.47 -5.46
C LYS A 146 -2.45 -14.24 -6.72
N VAL A 147 -2.68 -13.12 -7.42
CA VAL A 147 -1.91 -12.73 -8.61
C VAL A 147 -0.44 -12.47 -8.24
N MET A 148 -0.18 -11.72 -7.17
CA MET A 148 1.17 -11.40 -6.73
C MET A 148 1.96 -12.63 -6.26
N ARG A 149 1.30 -13.59 -5.57
CA ARG A 149 1.92 -14.88 -5.22
C ARG A 149 2.34 -15.66 -6.45
N ARG A 150 1.49 -15.70 -7.49
CA ARG A 150 1.81 -16.35 -8.78
C ARG A 150 2.97 -15.65 -9.48
N ALA A 151 2.96 -14.33 -9.54
CA ALA A 151 4.04 -13.54 -10.15
C ALA A 151 5.39 -13.80 -9.44
N LYS A 152 5.39 -13.81 -8.10
CA LYS A 152 6.58 -14.13 -7.29
C LYS A 152 7.06 -15.57 -7.55
N GLY A 153 6.14 -16.54 -7.60
CA GLY A 153 6.47 -17.94 -7.89
C GLY A 153 7.08 -18.13 -9.29
N GLY A 154 6.50 -17.47 -10.31
CA GLY A 154 7.02 -17.49 -11.68
C GLY A 154 8.40 -16.84 -11.81
N ALA A 155 8.62 -15.71 -11.14
CA ALA A 155 9.92 -15.03 -11.12
C ALA A 155 11.01 -15.92 -10.50
N VAL A 156 10.72 -16.58 -9.38
CA VAL A 156 11.67 -17.50 -8.72
C VAL A 156 11.98 -18.72 -9.60
N ALA A 157 10.97 -19.27 -10.29
CA ALA A 157 11.15 -20.40 -11.19
C ALA A 157 12.04 -20.03 -12.41
N TYR A 158 11.86 -18.84 -12.98
CA TYR A 158 12.67 -18.35 -14.09
C TYR A 158 14.15 -18.18 -13.70
N VAL A 159 14.43 -17.53 -12.55
CA VAL A 159 15.80 -17.33 -12.06
C VAL A 159 16.52 -18.66 -11.81
N LYS A 160 15.81 -19.66 -11.27
CA LYS A 160 16.37 -21.00 -11.05
C LYS A 160 16.69 -21.72 -12.36
N ARG A 161 15.94 -21.47 -13.43
CA ARG A 161 16.17 -22.07 -14.75
C ARG A 161 17.30 -21.39 -15.53
N ALA A 162 17.48 -20.08 -15.36
CA ALA A 162 18.55 -19.30 -15.99
C ALA A 162 19.91 -19.41 -15.27
N SER A 163 19.99 -20.15 -14.17
CA SER A 163 21.22 -20.39 -13.40
C SER A 163 21.73 -21.83 -13.47
N LEU A 164 21.06 -22.68 -14.26
CA LEU A 164 21.54 -23.98 -14.75
C LEU A 164 22.18 -23.80 -16.12
#